data_AF-A0A7C7SWA7-F1
#
_entry.id   AF-A0A7C7SWA7-F1
#
_cell.length_a   1.000
_cell.length_b   1.000
_cell.length_c   1.000
_cell.angle_alpha   90.00
_cell.angle_beta   90.00
_cell.angle_gamma   90.00
#
_symmetry.space_group_name_H-M   'P 1'
#
loop_
_entity.id
_entity.type
_entity.pdbx_description
1 polymer ?
#
loop_
_entity_poly.entity_id
_entity_poly.type
_entity_poly.pdbx_seq_one_letter_code
_entity_poly.pdbx_strand_id
1 'polypeptide(L)'
;MVAARVDVWARRQQVHQATEAWERAQLRFTVGGVDVGEPAQARVALAGFNASLVTAESNLLNREAALRNLLGMPPIDQHELVPYTPPHRTRFYLDWEQLMEMAEINRPDLIELKLILDA
;
A
#
# COMPACT_ATOMS: atom_id res chain seq x y z
N MET A 1 0.00 -6.36 -0.08
CA MET A 1 1.39 -6.02 -0.44
C MET A 1 1.47 -5.06 -1.61
N VAL A 2 0.94 -5.40 -2.80
CA VAL A 2 1.00 -4.53 -3.99
C VAL A 2 0.42 -3.13 -3.73
N ALA A 3 -0.78 -3.02 -3.16
CA ALA A 3 -1.41 -1.73 -2.87
C ALA A 3 -0.58 -0.83 -1.93
N ALA A 4 0.03 -1.39 -0.87
CA ALA A 4 0.87 -0.64 0.06
C ALA A 4 2.15 -0.13 -0.61
N ARG A 5 2.74 -0.92 -1.51
CA ARG A 5 3.93 -0.51 -2.27
C ARG A 5 3.60 0.60 -3.28
N VAL A 6 2.44 0.52 -3.94
CA VAL A 6 1.94 1.59 -4.82
C VAL A 6 1.68 2.87 -4.03
N ASP A 7 1.16 2.79 -2.80
CA ASP A 7 0.99 3.96 -1.93
C ASP A 7 2.34 4.58 -1.57
N VAL A 8 3.33 3.80 -1.12
CA VAL A 8 4.70 4.30 -0.86
C VAL A 8 5.29 5.00 -2.10
N TRP A 9 5.16 4.39 -3.27
CA TRP A 9 5.61 5.00 -4.53
C TRP A 9 4.92 6.35 -4.79
N ALA A 10 3.59 6.41 -4.64
CA ALA A 10 2.82 7.64 -4.83
C ALA A 10 3.23 8.73 -3.81
N ARG A 11 3.49 8.37 -2.54
CA ARG A 11 3.96 9.31 -1.52
C ARG A 11 5.36 9.83 -1.81
N ARG A 12 6.27 8.99 -2.31
CA ARG A 12 7.60 9.45 -2.77
C ARG A 12 7.50 10.46 -3.88
N GLN A 13 6.59 10.24 -4.84
CA GLN A 13 6.34 11.20 -5.91
C GLN A 13 5.78 12.53 -5.39
N GLN A 14 4.87 12.49 -4.41
CA GLN A 14 4.33 13.70 -3.75
C GLN A 14 5.44 14.48 -3.03
N VAL A 15 6.30 13.80 -2.28
CA VAL A 15 7.45 14.42 -1.60
C VAL A 15 8.37 15.08 -2.62
N HIS A 16 8.72 14.38 -3.71
CA HIS A 16 9.56 14.93 -4.77
C HIS A 16 8.99 16.23 -5.35
N GLN A 17 7.72 16.21 -5.76
CA GLN A 17 7.05 17.40 -6.30
C GLN A 17 6.96 18.55 -5.29
N ALA A 18 6.73 18.23 -4.01
CA ALA A 18 6.66 19.23 -2.95
C ALA A 18 8.03 19.84 -2.66
N THR A 19 9.12 19.08 -2.75
CA THR A 19 10.49 19.58 -2.63
C THR A 19 10.79 20.57 -3.75
N GLU A 20 10.51 20.22 -5.00
CA GLU A 20 10.70 21.14 -6.15
C GLU A 20 9.83 22.40 -6.03
N ALA A 21 8.63 22.29 -5.48
CA ALA A 21 7.76 23.44 -5.23
C ALA A 21 8.34 24.36 -4.14
N TRP A 22 8.83 23.79 -3.04
CA TRP A 22 9.47 24.53 -1.96
C TRP A 22 10.76 25.22 -2.43
N GLU A 23 11.61 24.54 -3.18
CA GLU A 23 12.83 25.11 -3.75
C GLU A 23 12.53 26.30 -4.66
N ARG A 24 11.53 26.19 -5.55
CA ARG A 24 11.11 27.30 -6.40
C ARG A 24 10.56 28.49 -5.60
N ALA A 25 9.76 28.24 -4.57
CA ALA A 25 9.24 29.30 -3.69
C ALA A 25 10.38 30.00 -2.94
N GLN A 26 11.37 29.23 -2.45
CA GLN A 26 12.54 29.76 -1.77
C GLN A 26 13.39 30.64 -2.71
N LEU A 27 13.62 30.21 -3.95
CA LEU A 27 14.35 30.99 -4.93
C LEU A 27 13.64 32.31 -5.25
N ARG A 28 12.32 32.28 -5.48
CA ARG A 28 11.54 33.50 -5.73
C ARG A 28 11.60 34.49 -4.56
N PHE A 29 11.55 33.98 -3.33
CA PHE A 29 11.74 34.79 -2.14
C PHE A 29 13.14 35.43 -2.10
N THR A 30 14.20 34.67 -2.37
CA THR A 30 15.58 35.20 -2.34
C THR A 30 15.86 36.26 -3.41
N VAL A 31 15.17 36.20 -4.55
CA VAL A 31 15.28 37.20 -5.63
C VAL A 31 14.38 38.43 -5.35
N GLY A 32 13.67 38.45 -4.21
CA GLY A 32 12.81 39.58 -3.79
C GLY A 32 11.46 39.62 -4.50
N GLY A 33 11.04 38.53 -5.15
CA GLY A 33 9.83 38.48 -5.96
C GLY A 33 8.52 38.22 -5.19
N VAL A 34 8.57 37.78 -3.92
CA VAL A 34 7.39 37.34 -3.15
C VAL A 34 7.57 37.52 -1.64
N ASP A 35 6.45 37.55 -0.90
CA ASP A 35 6.36 37.59 0.57
C ASP A 35 6.86 36.29 1.25
N VAL A 36 7.31 36.39 2.50
CA VAL A 36 7.87 35.31 3.34
C VAL A 36 6.86 34.16 3.55
N GLY A 37 5.56 34.44 3.42
CA GLY A 37 4.49 33.46 3.62
C GLY A 37 4.52 32.29 2.64
N GLU A 38 4.88 32.52 1.36
CA GLU A 38 4.88 31.47 0.33
C GLU A 38 5.88 30.33 0.62
N PRO A 39 7.19 30.57 0.85
CA PRO A 39 8.13 29.51 1.18
C PRO A 39 7.81 28.82 2.51
N ALA A 40 7.25 29.55 3.49
CA ALA A 40 6.83 28.98 4.76
C ALA A 40 5.67 27.98 4.59
N GLN A 41 4.66 28.32 3.79
CA GLN A 41 3.54 27.42 3.46
C GLN A 41 4.02 26.19 2.69
N ALA A 42 4.89 26.38 1.69
CA ALA A 42 5.47 25.27 0.92
C ALA A 42 6.26 24.31 1.82
N ARG A 43 7.01 24.84 2.80
CA ARG A 43 7.75 24.03 3.77
C ARG A 43 6.82 23.19 4.66
N VAL A 44 5.71 23.77 5.12
CA VAL A 44 4.70 23.04 5.92
C VAL A 44 4.06 21.92 5.10
N ALA A 45 3.72 22.20 3.83
CA ALA A 45 3.18 21.19 2.92
C ALA A 45 4.17 20.02 2.71
N LEU A 46 5.45 20.33 2.45
CA LEU A 46 6.50 19.31 2.33
C LEU A 46 6.64 18.46 3.59
N ALA A 47 6.61 19.08 4.78
CA ALA A 47 6.64 18.35 6.05
C ALA A 47 5.44 17.39 6.19
N GLY A 48 4.24 17.82 5.79
CA GLY A 48 3.05 16.96 5.77
C GLY A 48 3.17 15.77 4.81
N PHE A 49 3.75 15.98 3.62
CA PHE A 49 4.01 14.87 2.69
C PHE A 49 5.07 13.90 3.22
N ASN A 50 6.12 14.38 3.87
CA ASN A 50 7.12 13.52 4.53
C ASN A 50 6.50 12.67 5.64
N ALA A 51 5.65 13.25 6.49
CA ALA A 51 4.94 12.50 7.52
C ALA A 51 4.02 11.40 6.91
N SER A 52 3.37 11.73 5.80
CA SER A 52 2.53 10.78 5.05
C SER A 52 3.35 9.64 4.45
N LEU A 53 4.56 9.93 3.93
CA LEU A 53 5.48 8.91 3.41
C LEU A 53 5.93 7.95 4.51
N VAL A 54 6.35 8.46 5.68
CA VAL A 54 6.75 7.62 6.83
C VAL A 54 5.62 6.68 7.25
N THR A 55 4.39 7.18 7.24
CA THR A 55 3.20 6.38 7.56
C THR A 55 2.97 5.27 6.52
N ALA A 56 3.11 5.59 5.23
CA ALA A 56 2.99 4.61 4.15
C ALA A 56 4.09 3.53 4.22
N GLU A 57 5.33 3.90 4.54
CA GLU A 57 6.45 2.97 4.71
C GLU A 57 6.24 2.04 5.91
N SER A 58 5.78 2.59 7.04
CA SER A 58 5.39 1.79 8.20
C SER A 58 4.29 0.77 7.88
N ASN A 59 3.29 1.19 7.09
CA ASN A 59 2.23 0.30 6.63
C ASN A 59 2.75 -0.82 5.72
N LEU A 60 3.70 -0.54 4.84
CA LEU A 60 4.33 -1.56 3.99
C LEU A 60 5.06 -2.60 4.85
N LEU A 61 5.87 -2.16 5.81
CA LEU A 61 6.60 -3.05 6.74
C LEU A 61 5.65 -3.94 7.54
N ASN A 62 4.55 -3.38 8.07
CA ASN A 62 3.55 -4.16 8.80
C ASN A 62 2.89 -5.23 7.94
N ARG A 63 2.62 -4.93 6.66
CA ARG A 63 2.06 -5.91 5.72
C ARG A 63 3.06 -6.99 5.37
N GLU A 64 4.34 -6.64 5.29
CA GLU A 64 5.42 -7.60 5.07
C GLU A 64 5.59 -8.53 6.26
N ALA A 65 5.63 -8.00 7.48
CA ALA A 65 5.72 -8.78 8.71
C ALA A 65 4.54 -9.77 8.84
N ALA A 66 3.33 -9.33 8.51
CA ALA A 66 2.15 -10.20 8.50
C ALA A 66 2.28 -11.34 7.47
N LEU A 67 2.79 -11.06 6.26
CA LEU A 67 3.04 -12.09 5.25
C LEU A 67 4.13 -13.07 5.69
N ARG A 68 5.23 -12.58 6.26
CA ARG A 68 6.31 -13.42 6.80
C ARG A 68 5.80 -14.36 7.87
N ASN A 69 4.97 -13.85 8.79
CA ASN A 69 4.36 -14.66 9.83
C ASN A 69 3.50 -15.80 9.23
N LEU A 70 2.69 -15.50 8.21
CA LEU A 70 1.90 -16.53 7.49
C LEU A 70 2.77 -17.56 6.78
N LEU A 71 3.96 -17.17 6.31
CA LEU A 71 4.93 -18.05 5.66
C LEU A 71 5.86 -18.77 6.64
N GLY A 72 5.71 -18.56 7.96
CA GLY A 72 6.61 -19.12 8.97
C GLY A 72 8.04 -18.56 8.93
N MET A 73 8.23 -17.39 8.30
CA MET A 73 9.52 -16.72 8.20
C MET A 73 9.76 -15.83 9.44
N PRO A 74 11.03 -15.53 9.78
CA PRO A 74 11.34 -14.55 10.80
C PRO A 74 10.67 -13.19 10.51
N PRO A 75 10.19 -12.45 11.52
CA PRO A 75 9.50 -11.18 11.31
C PRO A 75 10.41 -10.12 10.67
N ILE A 76 11.70 -10.14 11.01
CA ILE A 76 12.74 -9.29 10.43
C ILE A 76 13.86 -10.17 9.87
N ASP A 77 14.20 -9.95 8.62
CA ASP A 77 15.36 -10.47 7.91
C ASP A 77 15.84 -9.40 6.91
N GLN A 78 17.06 -9.52 6.40
CA GLN A 78 17.68 -8.57 5.44
C GLN A 78 17.09 -8.68 4.02
N HIS A 79 16.16 -9.60 3.79
CA HIS A 79 15.53 -9.84 2.49
C HIS A 79 14.20 -9.13 2.36
N GLU A 80 13.96 -8.42 1.26
CA GLU A 80 12.68 -7.77 0.99
C GLU A 80 11.74 -8.70 0.20
N LEU A 81 10.49 -8.83 0.64
CA LEU A 81 9.46 -9.53 -0.14
C LEU A 81 8.88 -8.62 -1.21
N VAL A 82 9.34 -8.81 -2.45
CA VAL A 82 8.89 -8.04 -3.63
C VAL A 82 7.94 -8.90 -4.47
N PRO A 83 6.65 -8.54 -4.57
CA PRO A 83 5.74 -9.18 -5.51
C PRO A 83 6.21 -8.87 -6.94
N TYR A 84 6.43 -9.90 -7.76
CA TYR A 84 6.80 -9.75 -9.17
C TYR A 84 5.58 -9.69 -10.11
N THR A 85 4.40 -10.09 -9.62
CA THR A 85 3.19 -10.13 -10.43
C THR A 85 2.60 -8.73 -10.59
N PRO A 86 2.43 -8.22 -11.83
CA PRO A 86 1.77 -6.94 -12.06
C PRO A 86 0.29 -7.01 -11.67
N PRO A 87 -0.33 -5.90 -11.26
CA PRO A 87 -1.76 -5.87 -10.97
C PRO A 87 -2.57 -6.24 -12.22
N HIS A 88 -3.57 -7.10 -12.04
CA HIS A 88 -4.50 -7.46 -13.12
C HIS A 88 -5.27 -6.21 -13.57
N ARG A 89 -5.27 -5.98 -14.89
CA ARG A 89 -6.00 -4.87 -15.53
C ARG A 89 -7.39 -5.27 -16.01
N THR A 90 -7.65 -6.57 -16.09
CA THR A 90 -8.92 -7.12 -16.57
C THR A 90 -9.89 -7.24 -15.40
N ARG A 91 -11.15 -6.88 -15.64
CA ARG A 91 -12.23 -7.15 -14.69
C ARG A 91 -12.45 -8.66 -14.61
N PHE A 92 -12.36 -9.21 -13.41
CA PHE A 92 -12.69 -10.61 -13.17
C PHE A 92 -14.20 -10.78 -13.13
N TYR A 93 -14.73 -11.72 -13.92
CA TYR A 93 -16.13 -12.11 -13.89
C TYR A 93 -16.23 -13.47 -13.19
N LEU A 94 -17.03 -13.53 -12.14
CA LEU A 94 -17.26 -14.74 -11.37
C LEU A 94 -18.36 -15.55 -12.05
N ASP A 95 -18.11 -16.82 -12.31
CA ASP A 95 -19.15 -17.80 -12.62
C ASP A 95 -19.75 -18.28 -11.30
N TRP A 96 -20.92 -17.73 -10.95
CA TRP A 96 -21.57 -18.04 -9.69
C TRP A 96 -22.07 -19.47 -9.61
N GLU A 97 -22.53 -20.03 -10.73
CA GLU A 97 -23.09 -21.38 -10.76
C GLU A 97 -21.97 -22.39 -10.52
N GLN A 98 -20.86 -22.28 -11.27
CA GLN A 98 -19.69 -23.13 -11.09
C GLN A 98 -19.09 -23.01 -9.68
N LEU A 99 -19.04 -21.80 -9.11
CA LEU A 99 -18.53 -21.61 -7.76
C LEU A 99 -19.41 -22.24 -6.68
N MET A 100 -20.73 -22.27 -6.86
CA MET A 100 -21.65 -22.92 -5.93
C MET A 100 -21.51 -24.44 -5.97
N GLU A 101 -21.44 -25.03 -7.16
CA GLU A 101 -21.18 -26.48 -7.29
C GLU A 101 -19.85 -26.87 -6.66
N MET A 102 -18.79 -26.10 -6.91
CA MET A 102 -17.48 -26.35 -6.30
C MET A 102 -17.52 -26.18 -4.78
N ALA A 103 -18.27 -25.20 -4.27
CA ALA A 103 -18.39 -24.94 -2.85
C ALA A 103 -19.12 -26.07 -2.12
N GLU A 104 -20.20 -26.62 -2.69
CA GLU A 104 -20.94 -27.73 -2.08
C GLU A 104 -20.05 -28.97 -1.86
N ILE A 105 -19.17 -29.25 -2.81
CA ILE A 105 -18.29 -30.43 -2.76
C ILE A 105 -17.08 -30.22 -1.86
N ASN A 106 -16.49 -29.01 -1.86
CA ASN A 106 -15.16 -28.80 -1.29
C ASN A 106 -15.16 -28.00 0.02
N ARG A 107 -16.29 -27.44 0.45
CA ARG A 107 -16.37 -26.68 1.71
C ARG A 107 -16.24 -27.61 2.91
N PRO A 108 -15.16 -27.50 3.70
CA PRO A 108 -14.92 -28.40 4.83
C PRO A 108 -16.05 -28.34 5.87
N ASP A 109 -16.66 -27.17 6.07
CA ASP A 109 -17.77 -26.97 7.00
C ASP A 109 -19.06 -27.65 6.57
N LEU A 110 -19.35 -27.70 5.26
CA LEU A 110 -20.50 -28.44 4.74
C LEU A 110 -20.27 -29.96 4.77
N ILE A 111 -19.05 -30.39 4.48
CA ILE A 111 -18.65 -31.80 4.58
C ILE A 111 -18.77 -32.28 6.04
N GLU A 112 -18.26 -31.49 7.00
CA GLU A 112 -18.37 -31.79 8.43
C GLU A 112 -19.83 -31.88 8.87
N LEU A 113 -20.67 -30.92 8.47
CA LEU A 113 -22.10 -30.94 8.77
C LEU A 113 -22.78 -32.20 8.22
N LYS A 114 -22.47 -32.60 6.98
CA LYS A 114 -23.02 -33.80 6.36
C LYS A 114 -22.60 -35.06 7.13
N LEU A 115 -21.33 -35.15 7.51
CA LEU A 115 -20.82 -36.27 8.32
C LEU A 115 -21.51 -36.36 9.68
N ILE A 116 -21.84 -35.23 10.31
CA ILE A 116 -22.58 -35.19 11.58
C ILE A 116 -24.03 -35.66 11.40
N LEU A 117 -24.69 -35.29 10.29
CA LEU A 117 -26.09 -35.63 10.02
C LEU A 117 -26.28 -37.09 9.57
N ASP A 118 -25.28 -37.68 8.92
CA ASP A 118 -25.31 -39.06 8.42
C ASP A 118 -24.88 -40.10 9.49
N ALA A 119 -24.45 -39.66 10.68
CA ALA A 119 -24.01 -40.51 11.81
C ALA A 119 -25.15 -40.82 12.80
#